data_AF-A0A6I7PPX4-F1
#
_entry.id   AF-A0A6I7PPX4-F1
#
_cell.length_a   1.000
_cell.length_b   1.000
_cell.length_c   1.000
_cell.angle_alpha   90.00
_cell.angle_beta   90.00
_cell.angle_gamma   90.00
#
_symmetry.space_group_name_H-M   'P 1'
#
loop_
_entity.id
_entity.type
_entity.pdbx_description
1 polymer ?
#
loop_
_entity_poly.entity_id
_entity_poly.type
_entity_poly.pdbx_seq_one_letter_code
_entity_poly.pdbx_strand_id
1 'polypeptide(L)'
;MNRKAISAVCGAVFLGAVGGTLGAVALRVDAAPAHAAVQPGEMGQMLINAMLAVEGCLGAEAAQTQSGKSVIFGWFENKAAARRWYDSQMHQGVMRMAMPGVGQDPEREPMAGVPDDVPLMAIASLTMSDMPRIEGVRLPISAISIELYTPLTGGVYINERFSPEGLKVEGMRALGAP
;
A
#
# COMPACT_ATOMS: atom_id res chain seq x y z
N MET A 1 -2.15 -42.34 -8.34
CA MET A 1 -3.50 -42.53 -7.76
C MET A 1 -4.39 -41.43 -8.33
N ASN A 2 -5.24 -41.78 -9.29
CA ASN A 2 -6.05 -40.88 -10.11
C ASN A 2 -7.42 -40.65 -9.46
N ARG A 3 -7.84 -39.40 -9.24
CA ARG A 3 -9.26 -39.02 -9.20
C ARG A 3 -9.47 -37.62 -9.77
N LYS A 4 -9.89 -37.58 -11.04
CA LYS A 4 -10.69 -36.50 -11.60
C LYS A 4 -12.06 -36.54 -10.92
N ALA A 5 -12.62 -35.39 -10.56
CA ALA A 5 -14.06 -35.25 -10.32
C ALA A 5 -14.57 -34.07 -11.13
N ILE A 6 -15.32 -34.43 -12.16
CA ILE A 6 -16.04 -33.59 -13.11
C ILE A 6 -17.25 -33.03 -12.36
N SER A 7 -17.42 -31.71 -12.42
CA SER A 7 -18.59 -31.00 -11.93
C SER A 7 -19.57 -30.83 -13.09
N ALA A 8 -20.78 -31.40 -12.98
CA ALA A 8 -22.01 -30.98 -13.66
C ALA A 8 -23.08 -32.05 -13.51
N VAL A 9 -24.19 -31.73 -12.84
CA VAL A 9 -25.54 -32.10 -13.31
C VAL A 9 -26.52 -31.01 -12.84
N CYS A 10 -27.04 -30.26 -13.81
CA CYS A 10 -28.30 -29.53 -13.72
C CYS A 10 -29.45 -30.52 -13.52
N GLY A 11 -30.39 -30.19 -12.65
CA GLY A 11 -31.62 -30.95 -12.50
C GLY A 11 -32.74 -30.08 -11.92
N ALA A 12 -33.31 -29.22 -12.75
CA ALA A 12 -34.58 -28.59 -12.48
C ALA A 12 -35.70 -29.60 -12.75
N VAL A 13 -36.55 -29.87 -11.76
CA VAL A 13 -37.86 -30.48 -11.99
C VAL A 13 -38.89 -29.66 -11.20
N PHE A 14 -39.68 -28.89 -11.93
CA PHE A 14 -40.94 -28.34 -11.46
C PHE A 14 -42.07 -29.28 -11.92
N LEU A 15 -42.89 -29.73 -10.97
CA LEU A 15 -44.25 -30.17 -11.24
C LEU A 15 -45.13 -29.64 -10.11
N GLY A 16 -46.06 -28.76 -10.45
CA GLY A 16 -46.89 -28.03 -9.50
C GLY A 16 -48.11 -28.80 -9.01
N ALA A 17 -48.71 -28.30 -7.92
CA ALA A 17 -50.14 -28.41 -7.66
C ALA A 17 -50.61 -27.26 -6.75
N VAL A 18 -51.79 -26.78 -7.10
CA VAL A 18 -52.58 -25.63 -6.65
C VAL A 18 -52.96 -25.67 -5.17
N GLY A 19 -52.97 -24.51 -4.49
CA GLY A 19 -53.82 -24.31 -3.30
C GLY A 19 -53.32 -23.26 -2.30
N GLY A 20 -54.10 -22.18 -2.12
CA GLY A 20 -54.09 -21.38 -0.89
C GLY A 20 -53.28 -20.08 -0.93
N THR A 21 -53.98 -18.98 -1.20
CA THR A 21 -53.50 -17.61 -0.97
C THR A 21 -53.36 -17.33 0.53
N LEU A 22 -52.13 -17.39 1.04
CA LEU A 22 -51.71 -16.72 2.27
C LEU A 22 -50.44 -15.94 1.96
N GLY A 23 -50.57 -14.61 1.91
CA GLY A 23 -49.49 -13.69 1.59
C GLY A 23 -48.40 -13.73 2.66
N ALA A 24 -47.29 -14.38 2.34
CA ALA A 24 -46.03 -14.20 3.04
C ALA A 24 -45.32 -12.98 2.44
N VAL A 25 -45.44 -11.83 3.10
CA VAL A 25 -44.55 -10.69 2.85
C VAL A 25 -43.18 -11.11 3.35
N ALA A 26 -42.34 -11.64 2.47
CA ALA A 26 -40.94 -11.86 2.75
C ALA A 26 -40.28 -10.48 2.90
N LEU A 27 -40.06 -10.05 4.14
CA LEU A 27 -39.17 -8.94 4.44
C LEU A 27 -37.79 -9.29 3.87
N ARG A 28 -37.43 -8.67 2.75
CA ARG A 28 -36.05 -8.63 2.30
C ARG A 28 -35.28 -7.83 3.35
N VAL A 29 -34.57 -8.54 4.21
CA VAL A 29 -33.45 -7.94 4.94
C VAL A 29 -32.42 -7.67 3.86
N ASP A 30 -32.36 -6.41 3.40
CA ASP A 30 -31.21 -5.94 2.65
C ASP A 30 -29.99 -6.18 3.53
N ALA A 31 -29.19 -7.18 3.15
CA ALA A 31 -27.89 -7.38 3.75
C ALA A 31 -27.15 -6.04 3.60
N ALA A 32 -26.78 -5.45 4.73
CA ALA A 32 -25.94 -4.26 4.75
C ALA A 32 -24.79 -4.46 3.77
N PRO A 33 -24.40 -3.43 2.99
CA PRO A 33 -23.35 -3.59 1.99
C PRO A 33 -22.13 -4.19 2.70
N ALA A 34 -21.69 -5.35 2.21
CA ALA A 34 -20.39 -5.87 2.55
C ALA A 34 -19.42 -4.71 2.32
N HIS A 35 -18.69 -4.30 3.37
CA HIS A 35 -17.69 -3.26 3.24
C HIS A 35 -16.79 -3.68 2.08
N ALA A 36 -16.84 -2.94 0.98
CA ALA A 36 -16.06 -3.26 -0.20
C ALA A 36 -14.60 -3.40 0.26
N ALA A 37 -14.01 -4.57 0.04
CA ALA A 37 -12.62 -4.79 0.39
C ALA A 37 -11.79 -3.77 -0.40
N VAL A 38 -11.10 -2.88 0.32
CA VAL A 38 -10.19 -1.88 -0.28
C VAL A 38 -9.18 -2.65 -1.11
N GLN A 39 -9.09 -2.33 -2.40
CA GLN A 39 -8.16 -3.03 -3.28
C GLN A 39 -6.73 -2.60 -2.94
N PRO A 40 -5.73 -3.50 -3.03
CA PRO A 40 -4.33 -3.16 -2.71
C PRO A 40 -3.80 -1.93 -3.45
N GLY A 41 -4.24 -1.72 -4.71
CA GLY A 41 -3.89 -0.53 -5.50
C GLY A 41 -4.50 0.78 -4.97
N GLU A 42 -5.73 0.74 -4.46
CA GLU A 42 -6.41 1.93 -3.89
C GLU A 42 -5.72 2.37 -2.60
N MET A 43 -5.28 1.41 -1.78
CA MET A 43 -4.53 1.69 -0.56
C MET A 43 -3.14 2.27 -0.87
N GLY A 44 -2.44 1.75 -1.88
CA GLY A 44 -1.18 2.33 -2.34
C GLY A 44 -1.34 3.79 -2.75
N GLN A 45 -2.40 4.11 -3.50
CA GLN A 45 -2.69 5.49 -3.89
C GLN A 45 -3.05 6.37 -2.68
N MET A 46 -3.78 5.84 -1.69
CA MET A 46 -4.09 6.56 -0.46
C MET A 46 -2.81 6.93 0.31
N LEU A 47 -1.84 6.02 0.40
CA LEU A 47 -0.54 6.27 1.03
C LEU A 47 0.27 7.33 0.26
N ILE A 48 0.26 7.30 -1.07
CA ILE A 48 0.89 8.32 -1.92
C ILE A 48 0.25 9.68 -1.66
N ASN A 49 -1.08 9.76 -1.68
CA ASN A 49 -1.79 11.01 -1.40
C ASN A 49 -1.51 11.52 0.02
N ALA A 50 -1.39 10.61 1.00
CA ALA A 50 -1.01 10.95 2.36
C ALA A 50 0.40 11.55 2.45
N MET A 51 1.35 11.02 1.68
CA MET A 51 2.71 11.58 1.59
C MET A 51 2.68 12.97 0.96
N LEU A 52 2.06 13.10 -0.22
CA LEU A 52 2.02 14.37 -0.97
C LEU A 52 1.30 15.49 -0.22
N ALA A 53 0.43 15.18 0.74
CA ALA A 53 -0.24 16.16 1.59
C ALA A 53 0.63 16.69 2.74
N VAL A 54 1.79 16.09 3.00
CA VAL A 54 2.68 16.46 4.11
C VAL A 54 3.63 17.55 3.66
N GLU A 55 3.69 18.63 4.42
CA GLU A 55 4.71 19.67 4.24
C GLU A 55 6.11 19.06 4.32
N GLY A 56 6.92 19.33 3.30
CA GLY A 56 8.27 18.77 3.16
C GLY A 56 8.33 17.41 2.45
N CYS A 57 7.20 16.83 2.03
CA CYS A 57 7.22 15.79 1.00
C CYS A 57 7.51 16.44 -0.35
N LEU A 58 8.54 15.96 -1.03
CA LEU A 58 9.03 16.50 -2.30
C LEU A 58 8.47 15.76 -3.52
N GLY A 59 7.85 14.61 -3.29
CA GLY A 59 7.23 13.79 -4.32
C GLY A 59 7.02 12.37 -3.83
N ALA A 60 6.26 11.62 -4.62
CA ALA A 60 6.06 10.19 -4.41
C ALA A 60 5.79 9.51 -5.76
N GLU A 61 6.21 8.26 -5.90
CA GLU A 61 6.03 7.46 -7.11
C GLU A 61 5.69 6.02 -6.74
N ALA A 62 4.93 5.33 -7.59
CA ALA A 62 4.73 3.89 -7.49
C ALA A 62 5.23 3.18 -8.74
N ALA A 63 5.82 2.01 -8.54
CA ALA A 63 6.32 1.16 -9.61
C ALA A 63 6.06 -0.32 -9.30
N GLN A 64 6.16 -1.14 -10.34
CA GLN A 64 6.34 -2.59 -10.21
C GLN A 64 7.75 -2.95 -10.64
N THR A 65 8.49 -3.66 -9.79
CA THR A 65 9.82 -4.14 -10.16
C THR A 65 9.71 -5.33 -11.12
N GLN A 66 10.77 -5.59 -11.88
CA GLN A 66 10.86 -6.80 -12.71
C GLN A 66 10.79 -8.09 -11.89
N SER A 67 11.18 -8.03 -10.60
CA SER A 67 11.04 -9.13 -9.64
C SER A 67 9.62 -9.27 -9.06
N GLY A 68 8.65 -8.48 -9.52
CA GLY A 68 7.24 -8.58 -9.15
C GLY A 68 6.88 -7.91 -7.82
N LYS A 69 7.70 -6.98 -7.32
CA LYS A 69 7.38 -6.21 -6.11
C LYS A 69 6.65 -4.93 -6.47
N SER A 70 5.57 -4.64 -5.76
CA SER A 70 4.93 -3.32 -5.81
C SER A 70 5.66 -2.39 -4.87
N VAL A 71 6.15 -1.27 -5.39
CA VAL A 71 7.04 -0.37 -4.67
C VAL A 71 6.48 1.03 -4.69
N ILE A 72 6.53 1.70 -3.54
CA ILE A 72 6.26 3.12 -3.41
C ILE A 72 7.53 3.82 -2.95
N PHE A 73 7.90 4.88 -3.65
CA PHE A 73 8.97 5.81 -3.31
C PHE A 73 8.34 7.07 -2.73
N GLY A 74 8.85 7.56 -1.61
CA GLY A 74 8.48 8.85 -1.03
C GLY A 74 9.72 9.66 -0.72
N TRP A 75 9.80 10.88 -1.25
CA TRP A 75 10.93 11.78 -1.02
C TRP A 75 10.55 12.86 -0.03
N PHE A 76 11.43 13.11 0.92
CA PHE A 76 11.26 14.09 1.99
C PHE A 76 12.49 14.97 2.08
N GLU A 77 12.29 16.25 2.37
CA GLU A 77 13.38 17.22 2.55
C GLU A 77 14.28 16.90 3.74
N ASN A 78 13.75 16.23 4.77
CA ASN A 78 14.42 15.90 6.02
C ASN A 78 13.65 14.84 6.82
N LYS A 79 14.23 14.38 7.95
CA LYS A 79 13.59 13.43 8.87
C LYS A 79 12.29 13.96 9.46
N ALA A 80 12.21 15.25 9.75
CA ALA A 80 11.01 15.84 10.32
C ALA A 80 9.80 15.71 9.38
N ALA A 81 10.00 15.90 8.07
CA ALA A 81 8.97 15.70 7.06
C ALA A 81 8.53 14.22 6.96
N ALA A 82 9.48 13.28 6.96
CA ALA A 82 9.15 11.86 6.99
C ALA A 82 8.40 11.46 8.27
N ARG A 83 8.77 12.05 9.42
CA ARG A 83 8.08 11.85 10.71
C ARG A 83 6.67 12.43 10.71
N ARG A 84 6.45 13.61 10.14
CA ARG A 84 5.10 14.18 9.96
C ARG A 84 4.19 13.24 9.16
N TRP A 85 4.70 12.62 8.10
CA TRP A 85 3.95 11.62 7.35
C TRP A 85 3.67 10.37 8.19
N TYR A 86 4.71 9.83 8.84
CA TYR A 86 4.59 8.63 9.68
C TYR A 86 3.54 8.82 10.79
N ASP A 87 3.54 9.97 11.46
CA ASP A 87 2.61 10.29 12.56
C ASP A 87 1.24 10.78 12.06
N SER A 88 1.06 10.99 10.75
CA SER A 88 -0.19 11.51 10.20
C SER A 88 -1.36 10.56 10.46
N GLN A 89 -2.55 11.14 10.68
CA GLN A 89 -3.77 10.37 10.89
C GLN A 89 -4.06 9.40 9.73
N MET A 90 -3.74 9.82 8.50
CA MET A 90 -3.95 9.00 7.30
C MET A 90 -3.04 7.78 7.30
N HIS A 91 -1.72 7.96 7.49
CA HIS A 91 -0.79 6.84 7.55
C HIS A 91 -1.14 5.88 8.70
N GLN A 92 -1.33 6.42 9.91
CA GLN A 92 -1.70 5.61 11.08
C GLN A 92 -3.05 4.90 10.89
N GLY A 93 -4.00 5.54 10.20
CA GLY A 93 -5.28 4.94 9.81
C GLY A 93 -5.09 3.74 8.89
N VAL A 94 -4.32 3.89 7.81
CA VAL A 94 -3.99 2.80 6.90
C VAL A 94 -3.30 1.65 7.63
N MET A 95 -2.31 1.95 8.47
CA MET A 95 -1.58 0.92 9.22
C MET A 95 -2.49 0.14 10.18
N ARG A 96 -3.41 0.81 10.89
CA ARG A 96 -4.39 0.11 11.73
C ARG A 96 -5.35 -0.78 10.93
N MET A 97 -5.73 -0.37 9.72
CA MET A 97 -6.64 -1.16 8.87
C MET A 97 -5.91 -2.35 8.25
N ALA A 98 -4.70 -2.13 7.74
CA ALA A 98 -3.91 -3.10 6.98
C ALA A 98 -3.12 -4.07 7.87
N MET A 99 -2.61 -3.59 9.01
CA MET A 99 -1.68 -4.30 9.87
C MET A 99 -2.06 -4.20 11.37
N PRO A 100 -3.32 -4.52 11.75
CA PRO A 100 -3.80 -4.32 13.13
C PRO A 100 -3.08 -5.14 14.19
N GLY A 101 -2.45 -6.27 13.81
CA GLY A 101 -1.69 -7.13 14.72
C GLY A 101 -0.17 -6.87 14.69
N VAL A 102 0.30 -5.99 13.81
CA VAL A 102 1.69 -5.51 13.84
C VAL A 102 1.71 -4.32 14.80
N GLY A 103 1.91 -4.61 16.08
CA GLY A 103 2.04 -3.58 17.11
C GLY A 103 3.23 -2.67 16.82
N GLN A 104 3.12 -1.40 17.21
CA GLN A 104 4.32 -0.57 17.35
C GLN A 104 5.11 -1.12 18.53
N ASP A 105 6.40 -1.36 18.31
CA ASP A 105 7.32 -1.66 19.40
C ASP A 105 7.48 -0.37 20.23
N PRO A 106 6.93 -0.32 21.46
CA PRO A 106 6.95 0.90 22.26
C PRO A 106 8.37 1.28 22.70
N GLU A 107 9.33 0.36 22.61
CA GLU A 107 10.73 0.61 22.95
C GLU A 107 11.54 1.13 21.76
N ARG A 108 10.98 1.11 20.54
CA ARG A 108 11.66 1.59 19.33
C ARG A 108 11.01 2.85 18.80
N GLU A 109 11.74 3.95 18.95
CA GLU A 109 11.38 5.19 18.27
C GLU A 109 11.54 5.05 16.74
N PRO A 110 10.50 5.35 15.94
CA PRO A 110 10.59 5.40 14.49
C PRO A 110 11.66 6.40 14.05
N MET A 111 12.56 5.95 13.16
CA MET A 111 13.64 6.77 12.59
C MET A 111 14.68 7.28 13.61
N ALA A 112 14.82 6.65 14.79
CA ALA A 112 15.78 7.06 15.82
C ALA A 112 17.23 7.25 15.29
N GLY A 113 17.67 6.37 14.38
CA GLY A 113 19.01 6.41 13.81
C GLY A 113 19.18 7.32 12.58
N VAL A 114 18.14 8.04 12.16
CA VAL A 114 18.19 8.89 10.97
C VAL A 114 18.67 10.29 11.37
N PRO A 115 19.66 10.88 10.67
CA PRO A 115 20.08 12.27 10.88
C PRO A 115 18.94 13.25 10.59
N ASP A 116 18.90 14.39 11.29
CA ASP A 116 17.74 15.28 11.21
C ASP A 116 17.68 16.07 9.89
N ASP A 117 18.80 16.65 9.43
CA ASP A 117 18.84 17.61 8.32
C ASP A 117 19.32 17.02 6.98
N VAL A 118 19.10 15.73 6.75
CA VAL A 118 19.45 15.06 5.50
C VAL A 118 18.21 14.74 4.66
N PRO A 119 18.27 14.91 3.32
CA PRO A 119 17.20 14.46 2.43
C PRO A 119 16.97 12.95 2.56
N LEU A 120 15.71 12.53 2.55
CA LEU A 120 15.36 11.13 2.72
C LEU A 120 14.49 10.63 1.58
N MET A 121 14.74 9.38 1.19
CA MET A 121 13.82 8.58 0.38
C MET A 121 13.39 7.38 1.20
N ALA A 122 12.09 7.26 1.44
CA ALA A 122 11.47 6.05 1.95
C ALA A 122 11.05 5.15 0.79
N ILE A 123 11.36 3.86 0.88
CA ILE A 123 10.91 2.85 -0.06
C ILE A 123 10.07 1.84 0.70
N ALA A 124 8.78 1.76 0.37
CA ALA A 124 7.92 0.67 0.81
C ALA A 124 7.81 -0.35 -0.33
N SER A 125 8.29 -1.58 -0.13
CA SER A 125 8.16 -2.65 -1.12
C SER A 125 7.28 -3.78 -0.58
N LEU A 126 6.34 -4.24 -1.40
CA LEU A 126 5.39 -5.30 -1.07
C LEU A 126 5.52 -6.43 -2.09
N THR A 127 5.53 -7.67 -1.62
CA THR A 127 5.36 -8.85 -2.47
C THR A 127 3.96 -9.40 -2.25
N MET A 128 3.12 -9.32 -3.29
CA MET A 128 1.73 -9.77 -3.24
C MET A 128 1.64 -11.30 -3.12
N SER A 129 0.50 -11.79 -2.63
CA SER A 129 0.13 -13.21 -2.58
C SER A 129 -1.38 -13.36 -2.74
N ASP A 130 -1.89 -14.56 -2.98
CA ASP A 130 -3.34 -14.76 -3.18
C ASP A 130 -4.18 -14.61 -1.90
N MET A 131 -3.52 -14.68 -0.74
CA MET A 131 -4.12 -14.54 0.59
C MET A 131 -3.06 -14.02 1.57
N PRO A 132 -3.45 -13.48 2.73
CA PRO A 132 -2.51 -13.01 3.75
C PRO A 132 -1.57 -14.14 4.21
N ARG A 133 -0.27 -13.83 4.35
CA ARG A 133 0.77 -14.80 4.78
C ARG A 133 1.51 -14.37 6.05
N ILE A 134 1.29 -13.14 6.51
CA ILE A 134 2.01 -12.55 7.66
C ILE A 134 1.02 -12.43 8.82
N GLU A 135 1.40 -12.92 10.00
CA GLU A 135 0.58 -12.79 11.21
C GLU A 135 0.32 -11.32 11.55
N GLY A 136 -0.92 -10.99 11.92
CA GLY A 136 -1.30 -9.62 12.25
C GLY A 136 -1.49 -8.67 11.05
N VAL A 137 -1.24 -9.13 9.81
CA VAL A 137 -1.44 -8.37 8.57
C VAL A 137 -2.65 -8.91 7.81
N ARG A 138 -3.56 -8.00 7.42
CA ARG A 138 -4.78 -8.35 6.66
C ARG A 138 -4.60 -8.29 5.15
N LEU A 139 -3.51 -7.68 4.69
CA LEU A 139 -3.23 -7.54 3.27
C LEU A 139 -2.82 -8.89 2.65
N PRO A 140 -3.19 -9.14 1.38
CA PRO A 140 -2.77 -10.32 0.63
C PRO A 140 -1.31 -10.16 0.17
N ILE A 141 -0.39 -10.13 1.15
CA ILE A 141 1.04 -10.01 0.93
C ILE A 141 1.80 -11.15 1.61
N SER A 142 2.92 -11.51 1.00
CA SER A 142 3.91 -12.46 1.51
C SER A 142 5.13 -11.79 2.13
N ALA A 143 5.39 -10.52 1.78
CA ALA A 143 6.46 -9.73 2.36
C ALA A 143 6.15 -8.23 2.28
N ILE A 144 6.68 -7.48 3.25
CA ILE A 144 6.81 -6.02 3.22
C ILE A 144 8.21 -5.63 3.70
N SER A 145 8.80 -4.61 3.08
CA SER A 145 10.00 -3.92 3.56
C SER A 145 9.76 -2.41 3.54
N ILE A 146 10.27 -1.70 4.54
CA ILE A 146 10.28 -0.23 4.61
C ILE A 146 11.73 0.17 4.88
N GLU A 147 12.34 0.83 3.91
CA GLU A 147 13.76 1.18 3.93
C GLU A 147 13.94 2.67 3.73
N LEU A 148 14.96 3.25 4.36
CA LEU A 148 15.26 4.67 4.32
C LEU A 148 16.65 4.88 3.70
N TYR A 149 16.71 5.76 2.71
CA TYR A 149 17.92 6.07 1.97
C TYR A 149 18.17 7.58 2.00
N THR A 150 19.44 7.98 2.08
CA THR A 150 19.89 9.34 1.79
C THR A 150 20.74 9.31 0.52
N PRO A 151 20.62 10.29 -0.38
CA PRO A 151 21.55 10.42 -1.49
C PRO A 151 22.97 10.69 -0.98
N LEU A 152 23.96 10.10 -1.64
CA LEU A 152 25.37 10.43 -1.46
C LEU A 152 25.76 11.60 -2.37
N THR A 153 26.88 12.26 -2.05
CA THR A 153 27.42 13.35 -2.86
C THR A 153 27.97 12.88 -4.20
N GLY A 154 27.95 13.76 -5.22
CA GLY A 154 28.63 13.54 -6.50
C GLY A 154 27.83 12.79 -7.57
N GLY A 155 26.50 12.72 -7.42
CA GLY A 155 25.62 12.17 -8.45
C GLY A 155 25.68 12.94 -9.78
N VAL A 156 25.22 12.29 -10.86
CA VAL A 156 25.10 12.90 -12.18
C VAL A 156 23.75 12.59 -12.81
N TYR A 157 23.28 13.45 -13.70
CA TYR A 157 22.06 13.21 -14.48
C TYR A 157 22.14 13.85 -15.87
N ILE A 158 21.38 13.32 -16.83
CA ILE A 158 21.21 13.88 -18.18
C ILE A 158 19.72 14.10 -18.38
N ASN A 159 19.31 15.33 -18.73
CA ASN A 159 17.92 15.79 -18.89
C ASN A 159 17.05 15.73 -17.62
N GLU A 160 16.93 14.57 -16.98
CA GLU A 160 16.04 14.36 -15.82
C GLU A 160 16.69 13.48 -14.75
N ARG A 161 16.07 13.48 -13.57
CA ARG A 161 16.48 12.68 -12.40
C ARG A 161 15.38 11.73 -12.02
N PHE A 162 15.74 10.63 -11.38
CA PHE A 162 14.75 9.74 -10.75
C PHE A 162 14.10 10.42 -9.53
N SER A 163 14.89 11.07 -8.68
CA SER A 163 14.35 11.86 -7.57
C SER A 163 13.75 13.18 -8.06
N PRO A 164 12.72 13.74 -7.37
CA PRO A 164 12.20 15.06 -7.65
C PRO A 164 13.27 16.15 -7.67
N GLU A 165 13.10 17.17 -8.51
CA GLU A 165 14.06 18.28 -8.64
C GLU A 165 14.29 19.02 -7.31
N GLY A 166 13.27 19.12 -6.47
CA GLY A 166 13.34 19.75 -5.14
C GLY A 166 14.21 18.99 -4.12
N LEU A 167 14.58 17.74 -4.39
CA LEU A 167 15.49 16.98 -3.53
C LEU A 167 16.91 17.51 -3.69
N LYS A 168 17.42 18.14 -2.62
CA LYS A 168 18.78 18.67 -2.58
C LYS A 168 19.77 17.52 -2.51
N VAL A 169 20.65 17.40 -3.49
CA VAL A 169 21.75 16.42 -3.48
C VAL A 169 23.06 17.16 -3.67
N GLU A 170 23.94 17.09 -2.68
CA GLU A 170 25.23 17.76 -2.71
C GLU A 170 26.08 17.24 -3.88
N GLY A 171 26.71 18.16 -4.62
CA GLY A 171 27.58 17.79 -5.74
C GLY A 171 26.88 17.15 -6.93
N MET A 172 25.54 17.17 -7.00
CA MET A 172 24.79 16.65 -8.16
C MET A 172 25.05 17.50 -9.41
N ARG A 173 25.44 16.85 -10.52
CA ARG A 173 25.82 17.54 -11.77
C ARG A 173 24.94 17.14 -12.95
N ALA A 174 24.48 18.12 -13.71
CA ALA A 174 23.93 17.88 -15.03
C ALA A 174 25.06 17.60 -16.02
N LEU A 175 24.95 16.54 -16.81
CA LEU A 175 25.83 16.23 -17.93
C LEU A 175 25.12 16.61 -19.23
N GLY A 176 25.79 17.36 -20.10
CA GLY A 176 25.24 17.75 -21.40
C GLY A 176 24.14 18.81 -21.34
N ALA A 177 24.00 19.53 -20.22
CA ALA A 177 23.32 20.82 -20.26
C ALA A 177 24.07 21.75 -21.24
N PRO A 178 23.37 22.56 -22.05
CA PRO A 178 24.03 23.58 -22.88
C PRO A 178 24.91 24.53 -22.05
#